data_AF-H9VBW3-F1
#
_entry.id   AF-H9VBW3-F1
#
_cell.length_a   1.000
_cell.length_b   1.000
_cell.length_c   1.000
_cell.angle_alpha   90.00
_cell.angle_beta   90.00
_cell.angle_gamma   90.00
#
_symmetry.space_group_name_H-M   'P 1'
#
loop_
_entity.id
_entity.type
_entity.pdbx_description
1 polymer ?
#
loop_
_entity_poly.entity_id
_entity_poly.type
_entity_poly.pdbx_seq_one_letter_code
_entity_poly.pdbx_strand_id
1 'polypeptide(L)'
;VGCALLGICYGVQFSVMVPTASELFGLKHFGMIYNFLTIGNPLGAFFFSGLLAAYIYDKEAEKQSGVFHPEFLTSSGVNCVGASCFRLTFLIMAGVCAVGTLLSMILTFRIRPVYEMLYAGGSFRIPGTAGSTHQQK
;
A
#
# COMPACT_ATOMS: atom_id res chain seq x y z
N VAL A 1 -12.72 14.62 2.12
CA VAL A 1 -13.10 13.36 2.82
C VAL A 1 -12.12 12.22 2.52
N GLY A 2 -11.87 11.85 1.26
CA GLY A 2 -10.94 10.75 0.91
C GLY A 2 -9.53 10.89 1.48
N CYS A 3 -8.88 12.06 1.30
CA CYS A 3 -7.53 12.29 1.86
C CYS A 3 -7.49 12.21 3.40
N ALA A 4 -8.57 12.59 4.08
CA ALA A 4 -8.64 12.51 5.55
C ALA A 4 -8.71 11.06 6.02
N LEU A 5 -9.52 10.22 5.37
CA LEU A 5 -9.60 8.78 5.67
C LEU A 5 -8.27 8.07 5.43
N LEU A 6 -7.60 8.39 4.31
CA LEU A 6 -6.28 7.84 4.00
C LEU A 6 -5.23 8.23 5.05
N GLY A 7 -5.23 9.49 5.49
CA GLY A 7 -4.32 9.95 6.54
C GLY A 7 -4.54 9.22 7.87
N ILE A 8 -5.79 9.03 8.29
CA ILE A 8 -6.13 8.30 9.51
C ILE A 8 -5.69 6.83 9.40
N CYS A 9 -6.04 6.14 8.31
CA CYS A 9 -5.66 4.74 8.11
C CYS A 9 -4.14 4.52 8.11
N TYR A 10 -3.42 5.36 7.37
CA TYR A 10 -1.96 5.25 7.25
C TYR A 10 -1.26 5.58 8.57
N GLY A 11 -1.79 6.54 9.34
CA GLY A 11 -1.32 6.82 10.69
C GLY A 11 -1.46 5.62 11.62
N VAL A 12 -2.65 4.99 11.66
CA VAL A 12 -2.88 3.76 12.45
C VAL A 12 -1.94 2.64 12.02
N GLN A 13 -1.72 2.46 10.72
CA GLN A 13 -0.83 1.43 10.19
C GLN A 13 0.60 1.62 10.68
N PHE A 14 1.15 2.83 10.65
CA PHE A 14 2.48 3.11 11.19
C PHE A 14 2.56 2.93 12.71
N SER A 15 1.55 3.40 13.44
CA SER A 15 1.51 3.27 14.90
C SER A 15 1.51 1.82 15.38
N VAL A 16 0.91 0.90 14.61
CA VAL A 16 0.93 -0.54 14.93
C VAL A 16 2.22 -1.20 14.44
N MET A 17 2.71 -0.81 13.26
CA MET A 17 3.88 -1.44 12.64
C MET A 17 5.18 -1.29 13.45
N VAL A 18 5.44 -0.09 13.99
CA VAL A 18 6.67 0.22 14.76
C VAL A 18 6.81 -0.64 16.04
N PRO A 19 5.81 -0.71 16.94
CA PRO A 19 5.90 -1.56 18.12
C PRO A 19 5.94 -3.05 17.76
N THR A 20 5.12 -3.52 16.80
CA THR A 20 5.14 -4.93 16.40
C THR A 20 6.50 -5.35 15.84
N ALA A 21 7.14 -4.52 15.03
CA ALA A 21 8.48 -4.82 14.50
C ALA A 21 9.55 -4.84 15.60
N SER A 22 9.40 -4.01 16.64
CA SER A 22 10.31 -3.97 17.79
C SER A 22 10.18 -5.21 18.67
N GLU A 23 8.96 -5.72 18.85
CA GLU A 23 8.66 -6.94 19.62
C GLU A 23 9.12 -8.21 18.88
N LEU A 24 8.93 -8.29 17.55
CA LEU A 24 9.16 -9.52 16.79
C LEU A 24 10.63 -9.78 16.45
N PHE A 25 11.42 -8.72 16.23
CA PHE A 25 12.81 -8.83 15.80
C PHE A 25 13.82 -8.35 16.85
N GLY A 26 13.34 -7.72 17.92
CA GLY A 26 14.18 -7.11 18.94
C GLY A 26 14.93 -5.87 18.44
N LEU A 27 15.47 -5.09 19.37
CA LEU A 27 16.13 -3.80 19.11
C LEU A 27 17.43 -3.90 18.29
N LYS A 28 18.01 -5.10 18.18
CA LYS A 28 19.35 -5.28 17.56
C LYS A 28 19.36 -5.01 16.07
N HIS A 29 18.30 -5.34 15.33
CA HIS A 29 18.24 -5.22 13.86
C HIS A 29 17.04 -4.41 13.36
N PHE A 30 16.35 -3.69 14.25
CA PHE A 30 15.16 -2.89 13.94
C PHE A 30 15.40 -1.88 12.79
N GLY A 31 16.55 -1.19 12.81
CA GLY A 31 16.89 -0.19 11.79
C GLY A 31 17.00 -0.77 10.38
N MET A 32 17.54 -1.99 10.22
CA MET A 32 17.65 -2.63 8.90
C MET A 32 16.27 -2.99 8.36
N ILE A 33 15.42 -3.58 9.20
CA ILE A 33 14.06 -3.99 8.82
C ILE A 33 13.20 -2.77 8.47
N TYR A 34 13.26 -1.71 9.28
CA TYR A 34 12.52 -0.48 9.01
C TYR A 34 12.96 0.20 7.69
N ASN A 35 14.25 0.15 7.36
CA ASN A 35 14.74 0.62 6.06
C ASN A 35 14.17 -0.20 4.89
N PHE A 36 14.10 -1.52 5.00
CA PHE A 36 13.45 -2.36 3.99
C PHE A 36 11.98 -2.01 3.79
N LEU A 37 11.24 -1.76 4.87
CA LEU A 37 9.84 -1.33 4.75
C LEU A 37 9.72 0.05 4.10
N THR A 38 10.66 0.95 4.39
CA THR A 38 10.69 2.30 3.79
C THR A 38 10.99 2.24 2.29
N ILE A 39 11.79 1.29 1.81
CA ILE A 39 12.05 1.05 0.37
C ILE A 39 10.77 0.65 -0.38
N GLY A 40 9.80 0.05 0.29
CA GLY A 40 8.51 -0.30 -0.32
C GLY A 40 7.75 0.91 -0.88
N ASN A 41 7.83 2.07 -0.22
CA ASN A 41 7.14 3.29 -0.63
C ASN A 41 7.63 3.86 -1.98
N PRO A 42 8.93 4.14 -2.20
CA PRO A 42 9.44 4.56 -3.50
C PRO A 42 9.32 3.47 -4.56
N LEU A 43 9.43 2.18 -4.18
CA LEU A 43 9.24 1.08 -5.12
C LEU A 43 7.81 1.05 -5.67
N GLY A 44 6.80 1.20 -4.80
CA GLY A 44 5.40 1.29 -5.21
C GLY A 44 5.14 2.49 -6.12
N ALA A 45 5.68 3.66 -5.79
CA ALA A 45 5.60 4.85 -6.63
C ALA A 45 6.28 4.63 -7.99
N PHE A 46 7.41 3.93 -8.04
CA PHE A 46 8.11 3.64 -9.29
C PHE A 46 7.31 2.69 -10.20
N PHE A 47 6.78 1.60 -9.65
CA PHE A 47 5.95 0.67 -10.43
C PHE A 47 4.66 1.32 -10.93
N PHE A 48 3.98 2.10 -10.08
CA PHE A 48 2.68 2.65 -10.40
C PHE A 48 2.76 3.97 -11.18
N SER A 49 3.62 4.90 -10.78
CA SER A 49 3.73 6.20 -11.44
C SER A 49 4.72 6.20 -12.59
N GLY A 50 5.75 5.35 -12.55
CA GLY A 50 6.72 5.24 -13.64
C GLY A 50 6.27 4.19 -14.66
N LEU A 51 6.23 2.93 -14.25
CA LEU A 51 6.04 1.80 -15.16
C LEU A 51 4.61 1.70 -15.71
N LEU A 52 3.61 1.78 -14.84
CA LEU A 52 2.20 1.68 -15.25
C LEU A 52 1.76 2.91 -16.05
N ALA A 53 2.20 4.11 -15.67
CA ALA A 53 1.93 5.32 -16.45
C ALA A 53 2.59 5.27 -17.84
N ALA A 54 3.84 4.81 -17.93
CA ALA A 54 4.52 4.61 -19.22
C ALA A 54 3.82 3.56 -20.08
N TYR A 55 3.43 2.42 -19.51
CA TYR A 55 2.72 1.37 -20.24
C TYR A 55 1.38 1.84 -20.80
N ILE A 56 0.61 2.60 -20.02
CA ILE A 56 -0.65 3.18 -20.49
C ILE A 56 -0.39 4.23 -21.57
N TYR A 57 0.63 5.07 -21.40
CA TYR A 57 1.01 6.08 -22.38
C TYR A 57 1.36 5.47 -23.74
N ASP A 58 2.20 4.44 -23.75
CA ASP A 58 2.62 3.76 -24.98
C ASP A 58 1.45 3.07 -25.69
N LYS A 59 0.55 2.43 -24.93
CA LYS A 59 -0.63 1.75 -25.49
C LYS A 59 -1.64 2.68 -26.13
N GLU A 60 -1.76 3.91 -25.65
CA GLU A 60 -2.63 4.91 -26.25
C GLU A 60 -1.94 5.64 -27.41
N ALA A 61 -0.61 5.81 -27.36
CA ALA A 61 0.19 6.35 -28.47
C ALA A 61 0.12 5.47 -29.73
N GLU A 62 0.16 4.14 -29.59
CA GLU A 62 0.02 3.21 -30.71
C GLU A 62 -1.37 3.28 -31.38
N LYS A 63 -2.43 3.50 -30.60
CA LYS A 63 -3.80 3.64 -31.15
C LYS A 63 -3.99 4.94 -31.93
N GLN A 64 -3.32 6.02 -31.54
CA GLN A 64 -3.39 7.31 -32.25
C GLN A 64 -2.48 7.36 -33.48
N SER A 65 -1.38 6.59 -33.49
CA SER A 65 -0.43 6.51 -34.62
C SER A 65 -1.01 5.89 -35.90
N GLY A 66 -2.19 5.25 -35.83
CA GLY A 66 -2.91 4.75 -37.01
C GLY A 66 -3.70 5.83 -37.79
N VAL A 67 -3.85 7.05 -37.26
CA VAL A 67 -4.65 8.12 -37.85
C VAL A 67 -3.93 9.47 -37.65
N PHE A 68 -3.31 10.00 -38.73
CA PHE A 68 -2.95 11.42 -38.93
C PHE A 68 -1.58 11.97 -38.47
N HIS A 69 -0.71 12.19 -39.47
CA HIS A 69 0.28 13.25 -39.74
C HIS A 69 1.54 13.50 -38.85
N PRO A 70 2.74 13.56 -39.49
CA PRO A 70 3.93 14.21 -38.94
C PRO A 70 3.83 15.73 -39.18
N GLU A 71 4.60 16.53 -38.44
CA GLU A 71 4.69 18.00 -38.52
C GLU A 71 3.69 18.78 -37.64
N PHE A 72 3.92 18.79 -36.31
CA PHE A 72 3.96 20.02 -35.49
C PHE A 72 4.29 19.67 -34.03
N LEU A 73 5.57 19.81 -33.65
CA LEU A 73 5.98 19.73 -32.24
C LEU A 73 5.33 20.89 -31.44
N THR A 74 4.89 20.60 -30.20
CA THR A 74 5.11 21.42 -28.97
C THR A 74 3.91 21.87 -28.10
N SER A 75 2.62 21.56 -28.33
CA SER A 75 1.62 22.04 -27.33
C SER A 75 0.31 21.28 -27.09
N SER A 76 0.22 20.00 -27.40
CA SER A 76 -1.04 19.24 -27.24
C SER A 76 -0.76 17.85 -26.70
N GLY A 77 -0.60 17.76 -25.38
CA GLY A 77 -0.23 16.53 -24.67
C GLY A 77 -1.24 15.41 -24.89
N VAL A 78 -0.77 14.28 -25.41
CA VAL A 78 -1.44 12.96 -25.43
C VAL A 78 -1.55 12.37 -24.02
N ASN A 79 -2.00 13.19 -23.07
CA ASN A 79 -2.25 12.79 -21.70
C ASN A 79 -3.63 12.15 -21.70
N CYS A 80 -3.69 10.85 -21.43
CA CYS A 80 -4.94 10.12 -21.23
C CYS A 80 -5.63 10.61 -19.93
N VAL A 81 -6.25 11.78 -20.01
CA VAL A 81 -6.98 12.43 -18.91
C VAL A 81 -8.46 12.18 -19.13
N GLY A 82 -9.00 11.18 -18.44
CA GLY A 82 -10.41 10.82 -18.56
C GLY A 82 -10.80 9.69 -17.62
N ALA A 83 -12.11 9.58 -17.36
CA ALA A 83 -12.67 8.58 -16.46
C ALA A 83 -12.25 7.13 -16.84
N SER A 84 -12.12 6.85 -18.15
CA SER A 84 -11.72 5.52 -18.65
C SER A 84 -10.28 5.16 -18.31
N CYS A 85 -9.35 6.12 -18.39
CA CYS A 85 -7.94 5.90 -18.07
C CYS A 85 -7.73 5.68 -16.57
N PHE A 86 -8.35 6.55 -15.76
CA PHE A 86 -8.27 6.47 -14.31
C PHE A 86 -8.93 5.20 -13.76
N ARG A 87 -10.01 4.73 -14.42
CA ARG A 87 -10.71 3.49 -14.03
C ARG A 87 -9.83 2.25 -14.18
N LEU A 88 -9.02 2.16 -15.23
CA LEU A 88 -8.09 1.03 -15.43
C LEU A 88 -7.06 0.99 -14.30
N THR A 89 -6.43 2.13 -14.02
CA THR A 89 -5.46 2.31 -12.95
C THR A 89 -6.05 1.98 -11.58
N PHE A 90 -7.29 2.41 -11.31
CA PHE A 90 -8.02 2.08 -10.08
C PHE A 90 -8.32 0.58 -9.95
N LEU A 91 -8.71 -0.10 -11.04
CA LEU A 91 -8.93 -1.55 -11.04
C LEU A 91 -7.64 -2.33 -10.77
N ILE A 92 -6.52 -1.90 -11.36
CA ILE A 92 -5.21 -2.54 -11.11
C ILE A 92 -4.82 -2.37 -9.64
N MET A 93 -4.93 -1.16 -9.09
CA MET A 93 -4.64 -0.93 -7.66
C MET A 93 -5.58 -1.71 -6.75
N ALA A 94 -6.87 -1.76 -7.06
CA ALA A 94 -7.82 -2.57 -6.31
C ALA A 94 -7.43 -4.06 -6.32
N GLY A 95 -7.00 -4.58 -7.47
CA GLY A 95 -6.50 -5.95 -7.61
C GLY A 95 -5.23 -6.20 -6.76
N VAL A 96 -4.25 -5.29 -6.85
CA VAL A 96 -3.01 -5.39 -6.04
C VAL A 96 -3.32 -5.33 -4.55
N CYS A 97 -4.22 -4.44 -4.11
CA CYS A 97 -4.67 -4.35 -2.72
C CYS A 97 -5.40 -5.63 -2.26
N ALA A 98 -6.24 -6.22 -3.12
CA ALA A 98 -6.94 -7.46 -2.81
C ALA A 98 -5.96 -8.63 -2.64
N VAL A 99 -5.00 -8.78 -3.56
CA VAL A 99 -3.95 -9.79 -3.46
C VAL A 99 -3.08 -9.57 -2.22
N GLY A 100 -2.68 -8.32 -1.95
CA GLY A 100 -1.92 -7.97 -0.74
C GLY A 100 -2.67 -8.30 0.55
N THR A 101 -3.98 -8.06 0.58
CA THR A 101 -4.85 -8.37 1.72
C THR A 101 -4.98 -9.88 1.90
N LEU A 102 -5.17 -10.65 0.83
CA LEU A 102 -5.22 -12.11 0.87
C LEU A 102 -3.91 -12.71 1.39
N LEU A 103 -2.76 -12.25 0.88
CA LEU A 103 -1.45 -12.67 1.35
C LEU A 103 -1.24 -12.32 2.83
N SER A 104 -1.62 -11.11 3.24
CA SER A 104 -1.54 -10.66 4.63
C SER A 104 -2.43 -11.48 5.55
N MET A 105 -3.63 -11.85 5.10
CA MET A 105 -4.57 -12.69 5.84
C MET A 105 -4.02 -14.10 6.02
N ILE A 106 -3.49 -14.72 4.95
CA ILE A 106 -2.84 -16.03 4.99
C ILE A 106 -1.66 -16.01 5.96
N LEU A 107 -0.79 -14.99 5.86
CA LEU A 107 0.35 -14.83 6.76
C LEU A 107 -0.10 -14.69 8.22
N THR A 108 -1.14 -13.89 8.47
CA THR A 108 -1.72 -13.72 9.81
C THR A 108 -2.23 -15.04 10.36
N PHE A 109 -2.96 -15.83 9.57
CA PHE A 109 -3.44 -17.15 9.99
C PHE A 109 -2.29 -18.12 10.31
N ARG A 110 -1.17 -18.04 9.59
CA ARG A 110 0.02 -18.86 9.87
C ARG A 110 0.81 -18.39 11.09
N ILE A 111 0.87 -17.08 11.34
CA ILE A 111 1.60 -16.51 12.50
C ILE A 111 0.82 -16.68 13.79
N ARG A 112 -0.52 -16.62 13.76
CA ARG A 112 -1.39 -16.79 14.94
C ARG A 112 -1.05 -17.98 15.85
N PRO A 113 -0.92 -19.23 15.36
CA PRO A 113 -0.58 -20.36 16.23
C PRO A 113 0.83 -20.26 16.84
N VAL A 114 1.78 -19.67 16.11
CA VAL A 114 3.15 -19.45 16.62
C VAL A 114 3.13 -18.37 17.70
N TYR A 115 2.36 -17.31 17.49
CA TYR A 115 2.20 -16.23 18.46
C TYR A 115 1.47 -16.70 19.73
N GLU A 116 0.45 -17.55 19.58
CA GLU A 116 -0.21 -18.19 20.72
C GLU A 116 0.74 -19.12 21.49
N MET A 117 1.61 -19.89 20.82
CA MET A 117 2.62 -20.67 21.53
C MET A 117 3.62 -19.79 22.30
N LEU A 118 4.05 -18.67 21.71
CA LEU A 118 4.99 -17.74 22.35
C LEU A 118 4.37 -17.01 23.56
N TYR A 119 3.10 -16.61 23.48
CA TYR A 119 2.40 -15.92 24.57
C TYR A 119 1.75 -16.87 25.58
N ALA A 120 1.38 -18.10 25.21
CA ALA A 120 0.86 -19.10 26.16
C ALA A 120 1.93 -19.59 27.15
N GLY A 121 3.22 -19.50 26.79
CA GLY A 121 4.34 -19.70 27.71
C GLY A 121 4.65 -18.48 28.61
N GLY A 122 4.07 -17.31 28.31
CA GLY A 122 4.30 -16.04 28.99
C GLY A 122 3.02 -15.50 29.62
N SER A 123 2.71 -15.96 30.83
CA SER A 123 1.76 -15.28 31.72
C SER A 123 2.28 -13.88 32.07
N PHE A 124 2.06 -12.89 31.21
CA PHE A 124 2.16 -11.49 31.60
C PHE A 124 1.07 -10.65 30.95
N ARG A 125 0.32 -9.97 31.81
CA ARG A 125 -0.91 -9.24 31.49
C ARG A 125 -0.65 -8.12 30.48
N ILE A 126 -1.37 -8.15 29.36
CA ILE A 126 -1.61 -6.94 28.56
C ILE A 126 -3.10 -6.59 28.71
N PRO A 127 -3.46 -5.44 29.31
CA PRO A 127 -4.83 -4.95 29.30
C PRO A 127 -5.23 -4.66 27.86
N GLY A 128 -6.36 -5.21 27.42
CA GLY A 128 -6.90 -4.95 26.09
C GLY A 128 -7.04 -3.45 25.86
N THR A 129 -6.30 -2.94 24.88
CA THR A 129 -6.46 -1.59 24.37
C THR A 129 -7.81 -1.49 23.70
N ALA A 130 -8.78 -1.06 24.51
CA ALA A 130 -10.01 -0.37 24.19
C ALA A 130 -10.38 -0.32 22.70
N GLY A 131 -11.25 -1.25 22.30
CA GLY A 131 -12.26 -0.91 21.31
C GLY A 131 -13.10 0.24 21.86
N SER A 132 -13.29 1.25 21.01
CA SER A 132 -14.36 2.24 21.01
C SER A 132 -15.55 1.92 21.93
N THR A 133 -15.97 2.88 22.76
CA THR A 133 -17.37 3.33 22.98
C THR A 133 -17.58 3.85 24.41
N HIS A 134 -17.90 5.16 24.49
CA HIS A 134 -18.75 5.80 25.50
C HIS A 134 -18.32 5.90 26.99
N GLN A 135 -18.72 7.04 27.59
CA GLN A 135 -18.84 7.39 29.02
C GLN A 135 -17.53 7.73 29.78
N GLN A 136 -17.45 8.74 30.66
CA GLN A 136 -18.25 9.94 31.01
C GLN A 136 -17.40 10.68 32.07
N LYS A 137 -17.51 12.01 32.13
CA LYS A 137 -17.58 12.88 33.32
C LYS A 137 -16.70 12.61 34.55
#